data_AF-A0A563EHT4-F1
#
_entry.id   AF-A0A563EHT4-F1
#
_cell.length_a   1.000
_cell.length_b   1.000
_cell.length_c   1.000
_cell.angle_alpha   90.00
_cell.angle_beta   90.00
_cell.angle_gamma   90.00
#
_symmetry.space_group_name_H-M   'P 1'
#
loop_
_entity.id
_entity.type
_entity.pdbx_description
1 polymer ?
#
loop_
_entity_poly.entity_id
_entity_poly.type
_entity_poly.pdbx_seq_one_letter_code
_entity_poly.pdbx_strand_id
1 'polypeptide(L)'
;MDTDFHDPIAVARAWMTQWCATDYRQPRNNNVERATVYATTAGKTSDLAAGDTTATFLKAIERKLAHRCDQLTAETSRELPSGPDNVIVVLTARRTLLTADQPVQSEHVSTTRAVLRQPDGRWLVDRPLEAIR
;
A
#
# COMPACT_ATOMS: atom_id res chain seq x y z
N MET A 1 6.00 -12.12 -18.15
CA MET A 1 4.91 -12.62 -17.29
C MET A 1 5.23 -12.13 -15.90
N ASP A 2 4.32 -11.37 -15.29
CA ASP A 2 4.55 -10.68 -14.02
C ASP A 2 4.57 -11.72 -12.89
N THR A 3 5.77 -12.13 -12.47
CA THR A 3 5.99 -13.26 -11.55
C THR A 3 5.53 -13.00 -10.13
N ASP A 4 5.28 -11.73 -9.80
CA ASP A 4 4.95 -11.29 -8.45
C ASP A 4 3.67 -11.96 -7.94
N PHE A 5 2.71 -12.24 -8.82
CA PHE A 5 1.42 -12.85 -8.45
C PHE A 5 1.51 -14.27 -7.88
N HIS A 6 2.65 -14.95 -7.98
CA HIS A 6 2.85 -16.29 -7.43
C HIS A 6 3.46 -16.30 -6.02
N ASP A 7 3.97 -15.17 -5.54
CA ASP A 7 4.59 -15.02 -4.23
C ASP A 7 3.86 -13.93 -3.42
N PRO A 8 3.25 -14.26 -2.27
CA PRO A 8 2.54 -13.28 -1.46
C PRO A 8 3.42 -12.13 -1.00
N ILE A 9 4.73 -12.35 -0.80
CA ILE A 9 5.68 -11.29 -0.39
C ILE A 9 6.01 -10.38 -1.57
N ALA A 10 6.20 -10.93 -2.76
CA ALA A 10 6.46 -10.15 -3.97
C ALA A 10 5.25 -9.25 -4.31
N VAL A 11 4.03 -9.80 -4.34
CA VAL A 11 2.79 -9.02 -4.52
C VAL A 11 2.63 -7.93 -3.47
N ALA A 12 2.87 -8.24 -2.20
CA ALA A 12 2.72 -7.26 -1.12
C ALA A 12 3.70 -6.09 -1.26
N ARG A 13 4.95 -6.38 -1.66
CA ARG A 13 5.96 -5.35 -1.94
C ARG A 13 5.60 -4.52 -3.18
N ALA A 14 5.13 -5.16 -4.25
CA ALA A 14 4.69 -4.47 -5.46
C ALA A 14 3.50 -3.55 -5.19
N TRP A 15 2.51 -4.03 -4.43
CA TRP A 15 1.39 -3.22 -3.92
C TRP A 15 1.88 -2.01 -3.11
N MET A 16 2.75 -2.22 -2.12
CA MET A 16 3.25 -1.15 -1.24
C MET A 16 4.02 -0.08 -2.02
N THR A 17 4.77 -0.49 -3.04
CA THR A 17 5.50 0.43 -3.94
C THR A 17 4.53 1.41 -4.63
N GLN A 18 3.37 0.93 -5.08
CA GLN A 18 2.37 1.77 -5.73
C GLN A 18 1.56 2.59 -4.73
N TRP A 19 1.13 1.95 -3.65
CA TRP A 19 0.22 2.52 -2.65
C TRP A 19 0.89 3.63 -1.82
N CYS A 20 2.16 3.46 -1.44
CA CYS A 20 2.86 4.38 -0.53
C CYS A 20 3.18 5.73 -1.19
N ALA A 21 3.51 5.73 -2.49
CA ALA A 21 3.91 6.93 -3.21
C ALA A 21 2.70 7.74 -3.70
N THR A 22 2.66 9.03 -3.41
CA THR A 22 1.59 9.96 -3.82
C THR A 22 2.18 11.20 -4.48
N ASP A 23 1.40 11.86 -5.34
CA ASP A 23 1.82 13.04 -6.07
C ASP A 23 0.61 13.95 -6.31
N TYR A 24 0.67 15.20 -5.85
CA TYR A 24 -0.41 16.18 -6.00
C TYR A 24 -0.79 16.47 -7.46
N ARG A 25 0.09 16.18 -8.43
CA ARG A 25 -0.17 16.37 -9.86
C ARG A 25 -1.05 15.27 -10.45
N GLN A 26 -1.18 14.16 -9.74
CA GLN A 26 -2.00 13.03 -10.16
C GLN A 26 -3.43 13.16 -9.63
N PRO A 27 -4.41 12.45 -10.23
CA PRO A 27 -5.76 12.41 -9.69
C PRO A 27 -5.79 11.98 -8.22
N ARG A 28 -6.82 12.43 -7.49
CA ARG A 28 -7.06 12.02 -6.10
C ARG A 28 -7.05 10.50 -5.97
N ASN A 29 -6.31 9.98 -4.98
CA ASN A 29 -6.18 8.55 -4.70
C ASN A 29 -5.57 7.71 -5.85
N ASN A 30 -4.87 8.33 -6.81
CA ASN A 30 -4.25 7.61 -7.92
C ASN A 30 -3.25 6.53 -7.48
N ASN A 31 -2.63 6.69 -6.31
CA ASN A 31 -1.79 5.65 -5.70
C ASN A 31 -2.56 4.35 -5.42
N VAL A 32 -3.80 4.45 -4.93
CA VAL A 32 -4.69 3.31 -4.69
C VAL A 32 -5.14 2.68 -6.02
N GLU A 33 -5.43 3.52 -7.02
CA GLU A 33 -5.78 3.03 -8.36
C GLU A 33 -4.63 2.27 -9.02
N ARG A 34 -3.39 2.75 -8.92
CA ARG A 34 -2.20 2.00 -9.39
C ARG A 34 -2.00 0.69 -8.62
N ALA A 35 -2.23 0.70 -7.31
CA ALA A 35 -2.06 -0.47 -6.46
C ALA A 35 -3.13 -1.55 -6.67
N THR A 36 -4.26 -1.21 -7.31
CA THR A 36 -5.42 -2.09 -7.53
C THR A 36 -5.06 -3.40 -8.24
N VAL A 37 -4.08 -3.39 -9.15
CA VAL A 37 -3.68 -4.61 -9.87
C VAL A 37 -3.15 -5.71 -8.93
N TYR A 38 -2.65 -5.32 -7.75
CA TYR A 38 -2.10 -6.22 -6.73
C TYR A 38 -3.05 -6.45 -5.55
N ALA A 39 -4.24 -5.86 -5.57
CA ALA A 39 -5.17 -5.88 -4.44
C ALA A 39 -6.45 -6.65 -4.76
N THR A 40 -7.07 -7.24 -3.74
CA THR A 40 -8.44 -7.74 -3.86
C THR A 40 -9.40 -6.55 -4.03
N THR A 41 -10.64 -6.81 -4.46
CA THR A 41 -11.68 -5.77 -4.50
C THR A 41 -11.96 -5.19 -3.10
N ALA A 42 -11.93 -6.04 -2.06
CA ALA A 42 -12.14 -5.60 -0.68
C ALA A 42 -10.97 -4.74 -0.16
N GLY A 43 -9.72 -5.12 -0.47
CA GLY A 43 -8.53 -4.34 -0.19
C GLY A 43 -8.58 -2.96 -0.85
N LYS A 44 -8.86 -2.90 -2.16
CA LYS A 44 -9.06 -1.65 -2.90
C LYS A 44 -10.12 -0.77 -2.23
N THR A 45 -11.28 -1.33 -1.92
CA THR A 45 -12.40 -0.59 -1.32
C THR A 45 -12.01 0.01 0.02
N SER A 46 -11.31 -0.76 0.86
CA SER A 46 -10.79 -0.30 2.15
C SER A 46 -9.77 0.84 1.98
N ASP A 47 -8.85 0.72 1.03
CA ASP A 47 -7.82 1.73 0.79
C ASP A 47 -8.41 3.03 0.22
N LEU A 48 -9.42 2.95 -0.64
CA LEU A 48 -10.15 4.12 -1.14
C LEU A 48 -10.95 4.81 -0.02
N ALA A 49 -11.54 4.04 0.90
CA ALA A 49 -12.25 4.59 2.05
C ALA A 49 -11.32 5.34 3.02
N ALA A 50 -10.08 4.88 3.15
CA ALA A 50 -9.04 5.53 3.97
C ALA A 50 -8.25 6.63 3.23
N GLY A 51 -8.47 6.79 1.92
CA GLY A 51 -7.75 7.74 1.08
C GLY A 51 -8.16 9.20 1.29
N ASP A 52 -7.65 10.08 0.43
CA ASP A 52 -7.95 11.49 0.48
C ASP A 52 -9.43 11.79 0.20
N THR A 53 -9.96 12.73 0.97
CA THR A 53 -11.20 13.43 0.65
C THR A 53 -10.94 14.52 -0.39
N THR A 54 -11.98 15.11 -0.99
CA THR A 54 -11.80 16.28 -1.88
C THR A 54 -11.06 17.42 -1.16
N ALA A 55 -11.40 17.68 0.10
CA ALA A 55 -10.82 18.78 0.86
C ALA A 55 -9.33 18.54 1.18
N THR A 56 -8.93 17.32 1.55
CA THR A 56 -7.51 17.00 1.81
C THR A 56 -6.69 17.00 0.53
N PHE A 57 -7.27 16.51 -0.58
CA PHE A 57 -6.62 16.54 -1.89
C PHE A 57 -6.38 17.96 -2.40
N LEU A 58 -7.36 18.86 -2.31
CA LEU A 58 -7.18 20.27 -2.72
C LEU A 58 -6.09 20.97 -1.90
N LYS A 59 -6.01 20.69 -0.58
CA LYS A 59 -4.91 21.18 0.27
C LYS A 59 -3.56 20.60 -0.15
N ALA A 60 -3.51 19.34 -0.55
CA ALA A 60 -2.30 18.72 -1.07
C ALA A 60 -1.82 19.39 -2.36
N ILE A 61 -2.74 19.75 -3.27
CA ILE A 61 -2.44 20.53 -4.48
C ILE A 61 -1.91 21.91 -4.13
N GLU A 62 -2.62 22.66 -3.30
CA GLU A 62 -2.25 24.01 -2.88
C GLU A 62 -0.82 24.05 -2.31
N ARG A 63 -0.49 23.07 -1.47
CA ARG A 63 0.81 22.96 -0.80
C ARG A 63 1.85 22.15 -1.60
N LYS A 64 1.49 21.66 -2.80
CA LYS A 64 2.34 20.82 -3.66
C LYS A 64 2.93 19.63 -2.92
N LEU A 65 2.08 18.89 -2.20
CA LEU A 65 2.50 17.76 -1.37
C LEU A 65 2.66 16.48 -2.19
N ALA A 66 3.74 15.75 -1.96
CA ALA A 66 3.94 14.42 -2.51
C ALA A 66 4.61 13.52 -1.47
N HIS A 67 4.50 12.21 -1.65
CA HIS A 67 5.23 11.25 -0.84
C HIS A 67 6.09 10.37 -1.75
N ARG A 68 7.39 10.31 -1.45
CA ARG A 68 8.28 9.27 -1.99
C ARG A 68 8.44 8.19 -0.94
N CYS A 69 8.43 6.94 -1.36
CA CYS A 69 8.72 5.82 -0.48
C CYS A 69 9.94 5.05 -0.97
N ASP A 70 10.83 4.74 -0.04
CA ASP A 70 12.02 3.91 -0.25
C ASP A 70 12.20 2.95 0.93
N GLN A 71 13.26 2.14 0.91
CA GLN A 71 13.55 1.14 1.96
C GLN A 71 12.36 0.20 2.24
N LEU A 72 11.65 -0.22 1.19
CA LEU A 72 10.48 -1.09 1.33
C LEU A 72 10.89 -2.50 1.77
N THR A 73 10.27 -2.99 2.83
CA THR A 73 10.36 -4.38 3.27
C THR A 73 8.98 -5.02 3.31
N ALA A 74 8.95 -6.34 3.12
CA ALA A 74 7.75 -7.16 3.17
C ALA A 74 8.16 -8.51 3.76
N GLU A 75 7.58 -8.86 4.89
CA GLU A 75 7.93 -10.07 5.64
C GLU A 75 6.66 -10.76 6.17
N THR A 76 6.65 -12.08 6.19
CA THR A 76 5.55 -12.84 6.80
C THR A 76 5.52 -12.58 8.31
N SER A 77 4.35 -12.29 8.88
CA SER A 77 4.18 -12.24 10.33
C SER A 77 4.43 -13.61 10.95
N ARG A 78 5.24 -13.66 12.01
CA ARG A 78 5.44 -14.87 12.82
C ARG A 78 4.43 -15.00 13.95
N GLU A 79 3.71 -13.92 14.24
CA GLU A 79 2.80 -13.80 15.39
C GLU A 79 1.35 -14.07 15.00
N LEU A 80 1.02 -13.90 13.72
CA LEU A 80 -0.33 -14.08 13.20
C LEU A 80 -0.43 -15.35 12.36
N PRO A 81 -1.51 -16.14 12.51
CA PRO A 81 -1.64 -17.40 11.81
C PRO A 81 -1.72 -17.16 10.29
N SER A 82 -0.94 -17.93 9.55
CA SER A 82 -0.99 -18.01 8.08
C SER A 82 -1.33 -19.45 7.67
N GLY A 83 -1.84 -19.64 6.46
CA GLY A 83 -2.21 -20.93 5.90
C GLY A 83 -1.99 -21.02 4.39
N PRO A 84 -2.43 -22.12 3.75
CA PRO A 84 -2.20 -22.35 2.32
C PRO A 84 -2.77 -21.27 1.40
N ASP A 85 -3.87 -20.62 1.80
CA ASP A 85 -4.60 -19.65 0.99
C ASP A 85 -4.59 -18.23 1.59
N ASN A 86 -3.90 -18.01 2.71
CA ASN A 86 -3.74 -16.69 3.32
C ASN A 86 -2.37 -16.56 3.98
N VAL A 87 -1.69 -15.45 3.73
CA VAL A 87 -0.44 -15.12 4.38
C VAL A 87 -0.54 -13.73 4.98
N ILE A 88 -0.15 -13.59 6.23
CA ILE A 88 -0.11 -12.27 6.86
C ILE A 88 1.26 -11.65 6.62
N VAL A 89 1.28 -10.46 6.02
CA VAL A 89 2.51 -9.76 5.67
C VAL A 89 2.57 -8.43 6.40
N VAL A 90 3.70 -8.18 7.06
CA VAL A 90 4.06 -6.88 7.62
C VAL A 90 4.90 -6.15 6.57
N LEU A 91 4.43 -4.97 6.18
CA LEU A 91 5.05 -4.11 5.19
C LEU A 91 5.58 -2.87 5.88
N THR A 92 6.85 -2.54 5.65
CA THR A 92 7.43 -1.28 6.12
C THR A 92 8.04 -0.50 4.97
N ALA A 93 8.10 0.82 5.11
CA ALA A 93 8.82 1.69 4.19
C ALA A 93 9.28 2.95 4.93
N ARG A 94 10.31 3.59 4.39
CA ARG A 94 10.59 4.99 4.72
C ARG A 94 9.80 5.88 3.78
N ARG A 95 8.93 6.72 4.34
CA ARG A 95 8.11 7.68 3.60
C ARG A 95 8.64 9.09 3.81
N THR A 96 9.04 9.74 2.73
CA THR A 96 9.48 11.14 2.73
C THR A 96 8.38 12.04 2.17
N LEU A 97 7.88 12.96 3.00
CA LEU A 97 7.02 14.04 2.58
C LEU A 97 7.84 15.08 1.82
N LEU A 98 7.34 15.42 0.63
CA LEU A 98 7.87 16.45 -0.24
C LEU A 98 6.90 17.64 -0.27
N THR A 99 7.42 18.86 -0.25
CA THR A 99 6.67 20.08 -0.57
C THR A 99 7.36 20.77 -1.75
N ALA A 100 6.63 21.00 -2.84
CA ALA A 100 7.22 21.50 -4.08
C ALA A 100 8.49 20.72 -4.49
N ASP A 101 8.41 19.38 -4.40
CA ASP A 101 9.48 18.43 -4.73
C ASP A 101 10.73 18.49 -3.82
N GLN A 102 10.70 19.28 -2.73
CA GLN A 102 11.76 19.34 -1.73
C GLN A 102 11.41 18.49 -0.50
N PRO A 103 12.34 17.66 0.02
CA PRO A 103 12.10 16.85 1.21
C PRO A 103 11.98 17.71 2.45
N VAL A 104 10.88 17.51 3.20
CA VAL A 104 10.60 18.27 4.44
C VAL A 104 10.66 17.38 5.67
N GLN A 105 10.09 16.17 5.57
CA GLN A 105 10.03 15.24 6.69
C GLN A 105 10.14 13.80 6.19
N SER A 106 10.73 12.91 6.99
CA SER A 106 10.69 11.48 6.76
C SER A 106 10.15 10.76 7.98
N GLU A 107 9.38 9.71 7.76
CA GLU A 107 8.85 8.83 8.79
C GLU A 107 8.97 7.37 8.33
N HIS A 108 8.92 6.45 9.30
CA HIS A 108 8.73 5.04 9.01
C HIS A 108 7.23 4.74 9.01
N VAL A 109 6.75 4.14 7.94
CA VAL A 109 5.38 3.62 7.85
C VAL A 109 5.40 2.12 7.97
N SER A 110 4.40 1.58 8.66
CA SER A 110 4.18 0.14 8.80
C SER A 110 2.70 -0.17 8.61
N THR A 111 2.40 -1.24 7.89
CA THR A 111 1.04 -1.77 7.73
C THR A 111 1.07 -3.28 7.69
N THR A 112 0.10 -3.91 8.34
CA THR A 112 -0.07 -5.37 8.33
C THR A 112 -1.27 -5.72 7.45
N ARG A 113 -1.07 -6.62 6.50
CA ARG A 113 -2.07 -6.98 5.49
C ARG A 113 -2.23 -8.49 5.44
N ALA A 114 -3.46 -8.96 5.25
CA ALA A 114 -3.67 -10.30 4.72
C ALA A 114 -3.37 -10.28 3.21
N VAL A 115 -2.74 -11.34 2.72
CA VAL A 115 -2.52 -11.60 1.29
C VAL A 115 -3.20 -12.91 0.98
N LEU A 116 -4.19 -12.87 0.08
CA LEU A 116 -5.12 -13.98 -0.15
C LEU A 116 -4.87 -14.62 -1.51
N ARG A 117 -4.86 -15.95 -1.52
CA ARG A 117 -4.79 -16.73 -2.75
C ARG A 117 -6.17 -16.73 -3.41
N GLN A 118 -6.23 -16.27 -4.65
CA GLN A 118 -7.44 -16.24 -5.45
C GLN A 118 -7.68 -17.61 -6.12
N PRO A 119 -8.92 -17.89 -6.59
CA PRO A 119 -9.22 -19.14 -7.31
C PRO A 119 -8.37 -19.35 -8.57
N ASP A 120 -7.88 -18.27 -9.20
CA ASP A 120 -6.98 -18.32 -10.36
C ASP A 120 -5.51 -18.56 -9.97
N GLY A 121 -5.23 -18.76 -8.68
CA GLY A 121 -3.91 -19.04 -8.14
C GLY A 121 -3.04 -17.82 -7.87
N ARG A 122 -3.51 -16.60 -8.17
CA ARG A 122 -2.78 -15.36 -7.86
C ARG A 122 -2.91 -14.99 -6.39
N TRP A 123 -1.85 -14.46 -5.81
CA TRP A 123 -1.89 -13.78 -4.52
C TRP A 123 -2.28 -12.32 -4.71
N LEU A 124 -3.15 -11.78 -3.84
CA LEU A 124 -3.53 -10.37 -3.85
C LEU A 124 -3.62 -9.82 -2.42
N VAL A 125 -3.23 -8.57 -2.23
CA VAL A 125 -3.30 -7.85 -0.96
C VAL A 125 -4.75 -7.52 -0.61
N ASP A 126 -5.18 -7.91 0.59
CA ASP A 126 -6.51 -7.64 1.11
C ASP A 126 -6.50 -6.48 2.12
N ARG A 127 -7.59 -6.37 2.88
CA ARG A 127 -7.81 -5.33 3.88
C ARG A 127 -6.69 -5.26 4.92
N PRO A 128 -6.45 -4.07 5.50
CA PRO A 128 -5.53 -3.96 6.62
C PRO A 128 -6.07 -4.78 7.79
N LEU A 129 -5.16 -5.49 8.46
CA LEU A 129 -5.44 -6.02 9.78
C LEU A 129 -5.32 -4.85 10.75
N GLU A 130 -6.44 -4.45 11.35
CA GLU A 130 -6.40 -3.51 12.46
C GLU A 130 -5.49 -4.10 13.55
N ALA A 131 -4.58 -3.29 14.08
CA ALA A 131 -3.78 -3.71 15.21
C ALA A 131 -4.75 -4.06 16.34
N ILE A 132 -4.76 -5.33 16.76
CA ILE A 132 -5.31 -5.73 18.05
C ILE A 132 -4.50 -4.92 19.07
N ARG A 133 -5.08 -3.85 19.61
CA ARG A 133 -4.51 -3.09 20.72
C ARG A 133 -4.99 -3.68 22.02
#